data_AF-A0A1I3EX38-F1
#
_entry.id   AF-A0A1I3EX38-F1
#
_cell.length_a   1.000
_cell.length_b   1.000
_cell.length_c   1.000
_cell.angle_alpha   90.00
_cell.angle_beta   90.00
_cell.angle_gamma   90.00
#
_symmetry.space_group_name_H-M   'P 1'
#
loop_
_entity.id
_entity.type
_entity.pdbx_description
1 polymer ?
#
loop_
_entity_poly.entity_id
_entity_poly.type
_entity_poly.pdbx_seq_one_letter_code
_entity_poly.pdbx_strand_id
1 'polypeptide(L)'
;MNTPGRTLFEWLPILDELLAPHPDVRIVLSTSWVRVRSYHFAKKQLTPSLQAKVIGATFHNRLMRKDEFVCLPRGVQIANDVFRRGPQSWFAIDDDYLGWPEWCRDNLIRTDGTRGISDPAIQEAIRLMLERF
;
A
#
# COMPACT_ATOMS: atom_id res chain seq x y z
N MET A 1 -11.72 16.29 -4.55
CA MET A 1 -12.15 17.30 -3.57
C MET A 1 -11.02 17.44 -2.57
N ASN A 2 -10.68 18.66 -2.17
CA ASN A 2 -9.75 18.89 -1.06
C ASN A 2 -10.56 18.84 0.24
N THR A 3 -10.11 18.06 1.22
CA THR A 3 -10.67 18.08 2.57
C THR A 3 -10.08 19.29 3.29
N PRO A 4 -10.90 20.23 3.81
CA PRO A 4 -10.39 21.40 4.51
C PRO A 4 -9.41 21.03 5.64
N GLY A 5 -8.28 21.74 5.71
CA GLY A 5 -7.23 21.47 6.70
C GLY A 5 -6.34 20.26 6.41
N ARG A 6 -6.52 19.57 5.27
CA ARG A 6 -5.67 18.45 4.86
C ARG A 6 -4.91 18.77 3.58
N THR A 7 -3.68 18.30 3.49
CA THR A 7 -2.90 18.33 2.26
C THR A 7 -2.74 16.91 1.72
N LEU A 8 -2.77 16.77 0.40
CA LEU A 8 -2.57 15.48 -0.23
C LEU A 8 -1.16 14.96 0.11
N PHE A 9 -1.06 13.69 0.52
CA PHE A 9 0.21 13.05 0.91
C PHE A 9 0.89 13.66 2.16
N GLU A 10 0.14 14.30 3.05
CA GLU A 10 0.64 14.88 4.31
C GLU A 10 1.46 13.91 5.19
N TRP A 11 1.22 12.60 5.09
CA TRP A 11 1.90 11.59 5.90
C TRP A 11 3.10 10.90 5.23
N LEU A 12 3.54 11.34 4.04
CA LEU A 12 4.75 10.78 3.43
C LEU A 12 6.00 10.82 4.33
N PRO A 13 6.28 11.92 5.08
CA PRO A 13 7.44 11.96 5.97
C PRO A 13 7.45 10.82 7.00
N ILE A 14 6.28 10.46 7.54
CA ILE A 14 6.15 9.35 8.49
C ILE A 14 6.52 8.02 7.82
N LEU A 15 6.04 7.79 6.59
CA LEU A 15 6.36 6.56 5.87
C LEU A 15 7.85 6.49 5.48
N ASP A 16 8.45 7.62 5.13
CA ASP A 16 9.90 7.72 4.90
C ASP A 16 10.69 7.32 6.14
N GLU A 17 10.37 7.90 7.30
CA GLU A 17 11.03 7.61 8.57
C GLU A 17 10.90 6.14 8.96
N LEU A 18 9.70 5.56 8.82
CA LEU A 18 9.46 4.14 9.14
C LEU A 18 10.26 3.20 8.22
N LEU A 19 10.46 3.55 6.95
CA LEU A 19 11.16 2.68 5.99
C LEU A 19 12.65 2.98 5.83
N ALA A 20 13.15 4.06 6.42
CA ALA A 20 14.57 4.43 6.35
C ALA A 20 15.51 3.34 6.92
N PRO A 21 15.20 2.68 8.06
CA PRO A 21 16.03 1.59 8.59
C PRO A 21 15.94 0.28 7.78
N HIS A 22 15.01 0.16 6.84
CA HIS A 22 14.71 -1.08 6.13
C HIS A 22 14.99 -0.92 4.62
N PRO A 23 16.28 -0.93 4.19
CA PRO A 23 16.66 -0.68 2.80
C PRO A 23 16.11 -1.72 1.84
N ASP A 24 15.91 -2.96 2.28
CA ASP A 24 15.47 -4.08 1.44
C ASP A 24 13.95 -4.17 1.25
N VAL A 25 13.19 -3.44 2.07
CA VAL A 25 11.74 -3.36 1.90
C VAL A 25 11.41 -2.69 0.55
N ARG A 26 10.47 -3.29 -0.16
CA ARG A 26 9.95 -2.83 -1.45
C ARG A 26 8.47 -2.51 -1.33
N ILE A 27 8.01 -1.55 -2.14
CA ILE A 27 6.65 -1.04 -2.12
C ILE A 27 5.91 -1.51 -3.38
N VAL A 28 4.71 -2.03 -3.18
CA VAL A 28 3.73 -2.25 -4.26
C VAL A 28 2.56 -1.30 -4.04
N LEU A 29 2.19 -0.55 -5.07
CA LEU A 29 1.07 0.39 -5.00
C LEU A 29 -0.26 -0.34 -5.15
N SER A 30 -1.08 -0.31 -4.12
CA SER A 30 -2.50 -0.68 -4.18
C SER A 30 -3.35 0.59 -4.13
N THR A 31 -3.58 1.21 -5.29
CA THR A 31 -4.32 2.47 -5.39
C THR A 31 -5.11 2.57 -6.69
N SER A 32 -6.27 3.20 -6.63
CA SER A 32 -7.10 3.50 -7.80
C SER A 32 -6.40 4.42 -8.80
N TRP A 33 -5.38 5.17 -8.38
CA TRP A 33 -4.62 6.11 -9.21
C TRP A 33 -3.92 5.43 -10.38
N VAL A 34 -3.44 4.20 -10.19
CA VAL A 34 -2.78 3.43 -11.27
C VAL A 34 -3.76 3.17 -12.42
N ARG A 35 -5.04 2.94 -12.11
CA ARG A 35 -6.10 2.65 -13.08
C ARG A 35 -6.69 3.88 -13.77
N VAL A 36 -6.65 5.05 -13.11
CA VAL A 36 -7.33 6.28 -13.58
C VAL A 36 -6.36 7.38 -14.03
N ARG A 37 -5.07 7.23 -13.75
CA ARG A 37 -4.01 8.17 -14.14
C ARG A 37 -2.82 7.47 -14.77
N SER A 38 -2.15 6.59 -14.03
CA SER A 38 -1.12 5.62 -14.47
C SER A 38 -0.25 5.20 -13.28
N TYR A 39 0.49 4.11 -13.45
CA TYR A 39 1.55 3.71 -12.51
C TYR A 39 2.58 4.83 -12.29
N HIS A 40 3.11 5.40 -13.37
CA HIS A 40 4.13 6.46 -13.30
C HIS A 40 3.61 7.70 -12.58
N PHE A 41 2.36 8.10 -12.84
CA PHE A 41 1.75 9.23 -12.16
C PHE A 41 1.63 9.00 -10.65
N ALA A 42 1.12 7.83 -10.24
CA ALA A 42 0.97 7.48 -8.83
C ALA A 42 2.32 7.41 -8.11
N LYS A 43 3.32 6.76 -8.73
CA LYS A 43 4.69 6.68 -8.20
C LYS A 43 5.31 8.07 -8.01
N LYS A 44 5.16 8.97 -8.99
CA LYS A 44 5.74 10.32 -8.96
C LYS A 44 5.26 11.20 -7.80
N GLN A 45 4.16 10.83 -7.13
CA GLN A 45 3.67 11.59 -5.98
C GLN A 45 4.44 11.33 -4.68
N LEU A 46 5.19 10.24 -4.62
CA LEU A 46 5.96 9.88 -3.43
C LEU A 46 7.25 10.68 -3.37
N THR A 47 7.91 10.69 -2.21
CA THR A 47 9.27 11.22 -2.08
C THR A 47 10.27 10.38 -2.88
N PRO A 48 11.43 10.95 -3.29
CA PRO A 48 12.43 10.21 -4.08
C PRO A 48 12.87 8.87 -3.45
N SER A 49 13.02 8.84 -2.12
CA SER A 49 13.33 7.65 -1.33
C SER A 49 12.27 6.57 -1.46
N LEU A 50 10.99 6.91 -1.28
CA LEU A 50 9.89 5.97 -1.45
C LEU A 50 9.73 5.53 -2.91
N GLN A 51 9.91 6.45 -3.87
CA GLN A 51 9.90 6.11 -5.30
C GLN A 51 10.94 5.04 -5.64
N ALA A 52 12.14 5.14 -5.08
CA ALA A 52 13.19 4.15 -5.30
C ALA A 52 12.81 2.74 -4.80
N LYS A 53 11.96 2.66 -3.75
CA LYS A 53 11.45 1.40 -3.20
C LYS A 53 10.27 0.81 -3.98
N VAL A 54 9.59 1.58 -4.85
CA VAL A 54 8.41 1.08 -5.60
C VAL A 54 8.81 0.16 -6.74
N ILE A 55 8.35 -1.09 -6.66
CA ILE A 55 8.60 -2.17 -7.65
C ILE A 55 7.40 -2.49 -8.55
N GLY A 56 6.24 -1.88 -8.30
CA GLY A 56 5.06 -2.11 -9.13
C GLY A 56 3.76 -1.68 -8.46
N ALA A 57 2.66 -2.16 -9.02
CA ALA A 57 1.31 -1.98 -8.51
C ALA A 57 0.53 -3.30 -8.59
N THR A 58 -0.53 -3.42 -7.79
CA THR A 58 -1.41 -4.60 -7.80
C THR A 58 -2.13 -4.76 -9.14
N PHE A 59 -2.47 -3.65 -9.79
CA PHE A 59 -3.04 -3.61 -11.14
C PHE A 59 -1.97 -3.46 -12.24
N HIS A 60 -2.06 -4.28 -13.29
CA HIS A 60 -1.24 -4.18 -14.49
C HIS A 60 -2.06 -4.49 -15.75
N ASN A 61 -2.31 -3.49 -16.60
CA ASN A 61 -3.24 -3.61 -17.75
C ASN A 61 -2.88 -4.68 -18.79
N ARG A 62 -1.62 -5.10 -18.89
CA ARG A 62 -1.21 -6.22 -19.78
C ARG A 62 -1.46 -7.60 -19.19
N LEU A 63 -1.69 -7.71 -17.87
CA LEU A 63 -1.82 -8.99 -17.15
C LEU A 63 -3.24 -9.27 -16.70
N MET A 64 -4.08 -8.25 -16.63
CA MET A 64 -5.44 -8.38 -16.11
C MET A 64 -6.38 -7.35 -16.74
N ARG A 65 -7.64 -7.75 -16.89
CA ARG A 65 -8.70 -6.88 -17.37
C ARG A 65 -9.12 -5.92 -16.26
N LYS A 66 -9.30 -4.64 -16.63
CA LYS A 66 -9.59 -3.58 -15.66
C LYS A 66 -10.91 -3.82 -14.95
N ASP A 67 -11.97 -4.12 -15.71
CA ASP A 67 -13.32 -4.40 -15.23
C ASP A 67 -13.38 -5.58 -14.25
N GLU A 68 -12.65 -6.67 -14.52
CA GLU A 68 -12.55 -7.78 -13.57
C GLU A 68 -11.84 -7.36 -12.28
N PHE A 69 -10.71 -6.65 -12.40
CA PHE A 69 -9.94 -6.20 -11.24
C PHE A 69 -10.75 -5.26 -10.33
N VAL A 70 -11.59 -4.39 -10.88
CA VAL A 70 -12.37 -3.44 -10.05
C VAL A 70 -13.44 -4.12 -9.20
N CYS A 71 -13.91 -5.29 -9.62
CA CYS A 71 -14.94 -6.05 -8.92
C CYS A 71 -14.39 -6.86 -7.74
N LEU A 72 -13.07 -6.99 -7.63
CA LEU A 72 -12.44 -7.71 -6.53
C LEU A 72 -12.35 -6.84 -5.27
N PRO A 73 -12.60 -7.37 -4.07
CA PRO A 73 -12.26 -6.70 -2.82
C PRO A 73 -10.78 -6.32 -2.75
N ARG A 74 -10.44 -5.27 -2.01
CA ARG A 74 -9.06 -4.77 -1.91
C ARG A 74 -8.09 -5.84 -1.43
N GLY A 75 -8.45 -6.59 -0.40
CA GLY A 75 -7.64 -7.69 0.11
C GLY A 75 -7.40 -8.79 -0.93
N VAL A 76 -8.37 -9.06 -1.81
CA VAL A 76 -8.21 -10.03 -2.90
C VAL A 76 -7.29 -9.51 -4.00
N GLN A 77 -7.36 -8.22 -4.34
CA GLN A 77 -6.42 -7.59 -5.28
C GLN A 77 -4.97 -7.71 -4.80
N ILE A 78 -4.74 -7.48 -3.51
CA ILE A 78 -3.41 -7.60 -2.88
C ILE A 78 -2.98 -9.07 -2.84
N ALA A 79 -3.84 -9.98 -2.37
CA ALA A 79 -3.57 -11.42 -2.35
C ALA A 79 -3.14 -11.97 -3.72
N ASN A 80 -3.84 -11.58 -4.80
CA ASN A 80 -3.49 -11.99 -6.16
C ASN A 80 -2.11 -11.46 -6.60
N ASP A 81 -1.73 -10.26 -6.16
CA ASP A 81 -0.38 -9.72 -6.43
C ASP A 81 0.69 -10.46 -5.62
N VAL A 82 0.42 -10.78 -4.36
CA VAL A 82 1.29 -11.59 -3.49
C VAL A 82 1.56 -12.95 -4.11
N PHE A 83 0.51 -13.68 -4.56
CA PHE A 83 0.68 -14.97 -5.23
C PHE A 83 1.53 -14.87 -6.50
N ARG A 84 1.33 -13.81 -7.29
CA ARG A 84 2.10 -13.59 -8.53
C ARG A 84 3.57 -13.25 -8.26
N ARG A 85 3.87 -12.48 -7.21
CA ARG A 85 5.24 -12.04 -6.89
C ARG A 85 6.00 -13.02 -6.02
N GLY A 86 5.31 -13.82 -5.22
CA GLY A 86 5.90 -14.77 -4.28
C GLY A 86 6.90 -14.17 -3.28
N PRO A 87 6.58 -13.05 -2.58
CA PRO A 87 7.49 -12.50 -1.58
C PRO A 87 7.62 -13.45 -0.38
N GLN A 88 8.81 -13.47 0.25
CA GLN A 88 9.04 -14.27 1.47
C GLN A 88 8.22 -13.74 2.66
N SER A 89 8.18 -12.41 2.82
CA SER A 89 7.41 -11.70 3.84
C SER A 89 6.69 -10.52 3.19
N TRP A 90 5.50 -10.17 3.68
CA TRP A 90 4.75 -9.01 3.21
C TRP A 90 3.74 -8.54 4.25
N PHE A 91 3.34 -7.28 4.15
CA PHE A 91 2.19 -6.72 4.85
C PHE A 91 1.56 -5.59 4.01
N ALA A 92 0.35 -5.19 4.36
CA ALA A 92 -0.37 -4.10 3.73
C ALA A 92 -0.80 -3.07 4.78
N ILE A 93 -0.86 -1.82 4.34
CA ILE A 93 -1.44 -0.71 5.11
C ILE A 93 -2.64 -0.23 4.31
N ASP A 94 -3.85 -0.43 4.82
CA ASP A 94 -5.08 -0.08 4.12
C ASP A 94 -6.21 0.19 5.14
N ASP A 95 -7.11 1.11 4.83
CA ASP A 95 -8.33 1.32 5.61
C ASP A 95 -9.48 0.40 5.16
N ASP A 96 -9.40 -0.14 3.93
CA ASP A 96 -10.33 -1.13 3.41
C ASP A 96 -9.96 -2.54 3.89
N TYR A 97 -10.68 -3.00 4.92
CA TYR A 97 -10.53 -4.31 5.54
C TYR A 97 -11.60 -5.32 5.10
N LEU A 98 -12.60 -4.90 4.31
CA LEU A 98 -13.72 -5.77 3.97
C LEU A 98 -13.32 -6.76 2.86
N GLY A 99 -13.77 -8.01 3.01
CA GLY A 99 -13.51 -9.06 2.01
C GLY A 99 -12.06 -9.55 1.95
N TRP A 100 -11.25 -9.31 3.00
CA TRP A 100 -9.91 -9.87 3.10
C TRP A 100 -9.95 -11.40 3.27
N PRO A 101 -9.20 -12.15 2.44
CA PRO A 101 -9.05 -13.60 2.63
C PRO A 101 -8.53 -13.92 4.03
N GLU A 102 -9.11 -14.91 4.68
CA GLU A 102 -8.82 -15.24 6.08
C GLU A 102 -7.33 -15.53 6.34
N TRP A 103 -6.70 -16.25 5.42
CA TRP A 103 -5.28 -16.65 5.52
C TRP A 103 -4.29 -15.48 5.53
N CYS A 104 -4.69 -14.27 5.12
CA CYS A 104 -3.81 -13.09 5.08
C CYS A 104 -4.31 -11.91 5.89
N ARG A 105 -5.33 -12.08 6.73
CA ARG A 105 -5.84 -10.97 7.56
C ARG A 105 -4.78 -10.42 8.52
N ASP A 106 -3.93 -11.28 9.05
CA ASP A 106 -2.84 -10.88 9.97
C ASP A 106 -1.72 -10.09 9.27
N ASN A 107 -1.73 -10.02 7.93
CA ASN A 107 -0.83 -9.17 7.16
C ASN A 107 -1.41 -7.78 6.88
N LEU A 108 -2.67 -7.50 7.27
CA LEU A 108 -3.26 -6.18 7.16
C LEU A 108 -3.03 -5.38 8.44
N ILE A 109 -2.32 -4.26 8.32
CA ILE A 109 -2.37 -3.18 9.29
C ILE A 109 -3.53 -2.27 8.90
N ARG A 110 -4.68 -2.48 9.55
CA ARG A 110 -5.89 -1.70 9.29
C ARG A 110 -5.74 -0.30 9.86
N THR A 111 -5.90 0.72 9.01
CA THR A 111 -5.88 2.12 9.43
C THR A 111 -7.28 2.72 9.54
N ASP A 112 -7.41 3.81 10.28
CA ASP A 112 -8.55 4.72 10.15
C ASP A 112 -8.42 5.53 8.84
N GLY A 113 -9.51 5.69 8.09
CA GLY A 113 -9.49 6.37 6.78
C GLY A 113 -9.19 7.88 6.85
N THR A 114 -9.25 8.49 8.04
CA THR A 114 -8.96 9.93 8.25
C THR A 114 -7.58 10.16 8.86
N ARG A 115 -7.14 9.29 9.77
CA ARG A 115 -5.85 9.39 10.44
C ARG A 115 -4.74 8.65 9.71
N GLY A 116 -5.04 7.53 9.05
CA GLY A 116 -4.03 6.72 8.37
C GLY A 116 -2.88 6.35 9.31
N ILE A 117 -1.64 6.53 8.83
CA ILE A 117 -0.40 6.25 9.57
C ILE A 117 0.01 7.37 10.54
N SER A 118 -0.76 8.46 10.66
CA SER A 118 -0.49 9.48 11.70
C SER A 118 -0.75 8.97 13.12
N ASP A 119 -1.49 7.87 13.26
CA ASP A 119 -1.76 7.24 14.55
C ASP A 119 -0.49 6.53 15.08
N PRO A 120 0.03 6.88 16.27
CA PRO A 120 1.21 6.25 16.84
C PRO A 120 1.09 4.73 17.01
N ALA A 121 -0.11 4.21 17.30
CA ALA A 121 -0.33 2.77 17.44
C ALA A 121 -0.19 2.05 16.08
N ILE A 122 -0.59 2.70 14.98
CA ILE A 122 -0.39 2.18 13.62
C ILE A 122 1.09 2.20 13.25
N GLN A 123 1.82 3.27 13.58
CA GLN A 123 3.26 3.31 13.36
C GLN A 123 3.98 2.19 14.11
N GLU A 124 3.56 1.92 15.35
CA GLU A 124 4.13 0.82 16.12
C GLU A 124 3.81 -0.56 15.51
N ALA A 125 2.57 -0.77 15.07
CA ALA A 125 2.23 -1.99 14.33
C ALA A 125 3.07 -2.15 13.05
N ILE A 126 3.37 -1.05 12.35
CA ILE A 126 4.27 -1.06 11.18
C ILE A 126 5.68 -1.46 11.59
N ARG A 127 6.24 -0.89 12.67
CA ARG A 127 7.58 -1.26 13.17
C ARG A 127 7.66 -2.76 13.49
N LEU A 128 6.67 -3.29 14.22
CA LEU A 128 6.60 -4.72 14.56
C LEU A 128 6.49 -5.63 13.33
N MET A 129 5.79 -5.21 12.26
CA MET A 129 5.76 -5.98 11.01
C MET A 129 7.10 -5.89 10.27
N LEU A 130 7.77 -4.73 10.32
CA LEU A 130 9.07 -4.51 9.67
C LEU A 130 10.21 -5.31 10.32
N GLU A 131 10.10 -5.70 11.59
CA GLU A 131 11.05 -6.62 12.25
C GLU A 131 11.06 -8.03 11.63
N ARG A 132 10.07 -8.36 10.77
CA ARG A 132 10.00 -9.64 10.05
C ARG A 132 10.78 -9.65 8.73
N PHE A 133 11.46 -8.55 8.38
CA PHE A 133 12.16 -8.34 7.11
C PHE A 133 13.67 -8.22 7.28
#